data_AF-A0A078KQ46-F1
#
_entry.id   AF-A0A078KQ46-F1
#
_cell.length_a   1.000
_cell.length_b   1.000
_cell.length_c   1.000
_cell.angle_alpha   90.00
_cell.angle_beta   90.00
_cell.angle_gamma   90.00
#
_symmetry.space_group_name_H-M   'P 1'
#
loop_
_entity.id
_entity.type
_entity.pdbx_description
1 polymer ?
#
loop_
_entity_poly.entity_id
_entity_poly.type
_entity_poly.pdbx_seq_one_letter_code
_entity_poly.pdbx_strand_id
1 'polypeptide(L)'
;MAVKAREIADAALKLLCHVGNFGTVDKNRESRYLGLAPSYLTVLQYEIAEYENAPQPLPIANLEQEIDLSDKTALKVMPAGLAMYFALIDRDAEMYNHFSSLYYEKLLPTVKTGEVNIRECYLSPNDPMMR
;
A
#
# COMPACT_ATOMS: atom_id res chain seq x y z
N MET A 1 14.36 9.49 -9.96
CA MET A 1 14.89 9.24 -8.60
C MET A 1 13.92 8.25 -7.99
N ALA A 2 14.42 7.15 -7.45
CA ALA A 2 13.56 6.12 -6.88
C ALA A 2 12.82 6.68 -5.66
N VAL A 3 11.55 6.33 -5.52
CA VAL A 3 10.68 6.81 -4.43
C VAL A 3 11.07 6.13 -3.12
N LYS A 4 11.36 6.93 -2.09
CA LYS A 4 11.60 6.41 -0.74
C LYS A 4 10.29 6.12 0.00
N ALA A 5 10.32 5.12 0.87
CA ALA A 5 9.22 4.81 1.79
C ALA A 5 8.78 6.03 2.62
N ARG A 6 9.72 6.91 2.99
CA ARG A 6 9.44 8.16 3.69
C ARG A 6 8.49 9.08 2.93
N GLU A 7 8.67 9.20 1.61
CA GLU A 7 7.85 10.09 0.78
C GLU A 7 6.38 9.64 0.75
N ILE A 8 6.16 8.32 0.75
CA ILE A 8 4.83 7.72 0.81
C ILE A 8 4.20 7.91 2.18
N ALA A 9 4.97 7.71 3.24
CA ALA A 9 4.53 7.94 4.61
C ALA A 9 4.10 9.41 4.82
N ASP A 10 4.91 10.37 4.37
CA ASP A 10 4.59 11.79 4.46
C ASP A 10 3.34 12.14 3.63
N ALA A 11 3.15 11.52 2.46
CA ALA A 11 1.94 11.69 1.66
C ALA A 11 0.69 11.12 2.35
N ALA A 12 0.79 9.94 2.98
CA ALA A 12 -0.30 9.33 3.73
C ALA A 12 -0.71 10.16 4.95
N LEU A 13 0.26 10.73 5.67
CA LEU A 13 0.00 11.64 6.79
C LEU A 13 -0.75 12.89 6.33
N LYS A 14 -0.39 13.45 5.18
CA LYS A 14 -1.12 14.59 4.59
C LYS A 14 -2.56 14.24 4.25
N LEU A 15 -2.82 13.03 3.75
CA LEU A 15 -4.18 12.56 3.47
C LEU A 15 -5.05 12.51 4.74
N LEU A 16 -4.50 12.02 5.86
CA LEU A 16 -5.21 12.02 7.14
C LEU A 16 -5.39 13.41 7.76
N CYS A 17 -4.37 14.27 7.64
CA CYS A 17 -4.44 15.64 8.15
C CYS A 17 -5.47 16.50 7.40
N HIS A 18 -5.96 16.06 6.23
CA HIS A 18 -7.02 16.74 5.51
C HIS A 18 -8.44 16.52 6.07
N VAL A 19 -8.64 15.76 7.16
CA VAL A 19 -9.98 15.55 7.75
C VAL A 19 -10.04 15.63 9.27
N GLY A 20 -9.14 16.37 9.91
CA GLY A 20 -9.27 16.69 11.33
C GLY A 20 -10.10 17.96 11.55
N ASN A 21 -11.31 17.84 12.11
CA ASN A 21 -12.20 18.96 12.49
C ASN A 21 -11.58 20.00 13.47
N PHE A 22 -10.34 19.81 13.95
CA PHE A 22 -9.71 20.63 14.97
C PHE A 22 -8.32 21.19 14.62
N GLY A 23 -7.84 21.02 13.38
CA GLY A 23 -6.70 21.80 12.86
C GLY A 23 -5.34 21.64 13.56
N THR A 24 -5.17 20.68 14.46
CA THR A 24 -3.88 20.40 15.13
C THR A 24 -3.45 18.95 14.93
N VAL A 25 -2.27 18.77 14.34
CA VAL A 25 -1.59 17.46 14.20
C VAL A 25 -1.15 16.99 15.58
N ASP A 26 -1.72 15.86 16.02
CA ASP A 26 -1.28 15.19 17.25
C ASP A 26 0.09 14.53 17.01
N LYS A 27 1.16 15.19 17.48
CA LYS A 27 2.56 14.74 17.31
C LYS A 27 2.80 13.34 17.89
N ASN A 28 2.02 12.89 18.88
CA ASN A 28 2.17 11.55 19.45
C ASN A 28 1.65 10.46 18.49
N ARG A 29 0.64 10.78 17.68
CA ARG A 29 0.12 9.86 16.66
C ARG A 29 1.09 9.71 15.50
N GLU A 30 1.72 10.80 15.08
CA GLU A 30 2.71 10.81 14.01
C GLU A 30 3.87 9.85 14.26
N SER A 31 4.45 9.86 15.48
CA SER A 31 5.54 8.92 15.82
C SER A 31 5.10 7.45 15.75
N ARG A 32 3.86 7.14 16.13
CA ARG A 32 3.32 5.78 16.07
C ARG A 32 3.11 5.32 14.63
N TYR A 33 2.59 6.21 13.78
CA TYR A 33 2.40 5.94 12.36
C TYR A 33 3.72 5.68 11.66
N LEU A 34 4.71 6.56 11.84
CA LEU A 34 6.01 6.41 11.22
C LEU A 34 6.77 5.17 11.69
N GLY A 35 6.58 4.76 12.96
CA GLY A 35 7.17 3.53 13.49
C GLY A 35 6.59 2.25 12.88
N LEU A 36 5.31 2.26 12.48
CA LEU A 36 4.64 1.10 11.88
C LEU A 36 4.60 1.13 10.35
N ALA A 37 4.85 2.30 9.75
CA ALA A 37 4.81 2.51 8.32
C ALA A 37 5.67 1.51 7.51
N PRO A 38 6.91 1.14 7.89
CA PRO A 38 7.68 0.15 7.13
C PRO A 38 6.96 -1.20 6.98
N SER A 39 6.32 -1.69 8.04
CA SER A 39 5.59 -2.95 8.01
C SER A 39 4.34 -2.88 7.13
N TYR A 40 3.58 -1.79 7.20
CA TYR A 40 2.40 -1.62 6.35
C TYR A 40 2.77 -1.36 4.88
N LEU A 41 3.80 -0.57 4.63
CA LEU A 41 4.34 -0.37 3.28
C LEU A 41 4.84 -1.67 2.69
N THR A 42 5.45 -2.54 3.50
CA THR A 42 5.83 -3.89 3.07
C THR A 42 4.60 -4.65 2.58
N VAL A 43 3.54 -4.74 3.38
CA VAL A 43 2.29 -5.42 3.00
C VAL A 43 1.70 -4.84 1.70
N LEU A 44 1.60 -3.52 1.59
CA LEU A 44 1.09 -2.85 0.40
C LEU A 44 1.95 -3.12 -0.83
N GLN A 45 3.27 -3.16 -0.67
CA GLN A 45 4.21 -3.42 -1.75
C GLN A 45 4.04 -4.83 -2.30
N TYR A 46 3.90 -5.83 -1.41
CA TYR A 46 3.60 -7.21 -1.81
C TYR A 46 2.26 -7.30 -2.55
N GLU A 47 1.20 -6.71 -2.00
CA GLU A 47 -0.13 -6.71 -2.63
C GLU A 47 -0.10 -6.07 -4.02
N ILE A 48 0.52 -4.89 -4.17
CA ILE A 48 0.61 -4.21 -5.46
C ILE A 48 1.46 -5.01 -6.44
N ALA A 49 2.57 -5.62 -5.99
CA ALA A 49 3.41 -6.46 -6.85
C ALA A 49 2.65 -7.68 -7.38
N GLU A 50 1.79 -8.30 -6.56
CA GLU A 50 0.89 -9.36 -7.00
C GLU A 50 -0.09 -8.86 -8.08
N TYR A 51 -0.63 -7.64 -7.93
CA TYR A 51 -1.48 -7.01 -8.96
C TYR A 51 -0.73 -6.66 -10.25
N GLU A 52 0.56 -6.29 -10.17
CA GLU A 52 1.40 -6.00 -11.34
C GLU A 52 1.95 -7.26 -12.03
N ASN A 53 1.80 -8.45 -11.43
CA ASN A 53 2.59 -9.66 -11.75
C ASN A 53 4.10 -9.38 -11.76
N ALA A 54 4.54 -8.51 -10.85
CA ALA A 54 5.94 -8.13 -10.71
C ALA A 54 6.69 -9.13 -9.81
N PRO A 55 8.03 -9.19 -9.89
CA PRO A 55 8.84 -9.93 -8.94
C PRO A 55 8.50 -9.55 -7.51
N GLN A 56 8.52 -10.54 -6.63
CA GLN A 56 8.19 -10.35 -5.24
C GLN A 56 9.21 -9.38 -4.59
N PRO A 57 8.75 -8.27 -4.00
CA PRO A 57 9.64 -7.20 -3.56
C PRO A 57 10.26 -7.50 -2.19
N LEU A 58 11.33 -6.78 -1.82
CA LEU A 58 11.97 -6.97 -0.52
C LEU A 58 11.21 -6.27 0.60
N PRO A 59 11.23 -6.82 1.83
CA PRO A 59 10.67 -6.14 2.99
C PRO A 59 11.32 -4.77 3.24
N ILE A 60 10.51 -3.79 3.64
CA ILE A 60 10.96 -2.43 3.96
C ILE A 60 11.35 -2.40 5.43
N ALA A 61 12.65 -2.26 5.71
CA ALA A 61 13.17 -2.25 7.07
C ALA A 61 13.08 -0.88 7.74
N ASN A 62 13.14 0.21 6.95
CA ASN A 62 13.09 1.58 7.44
C ASN A 62 12.56 2.53 6.35
N LEU A 63 12.25 3.77 6.72
CA LEU A 63 11.66 4.75 5.80
C LEU A 63 12.64 5.34 4.79
N GLU A 64 13.96 5.17 4.97
CA GLU A 64 14.95 5.65 4.00
C GLU A 64 15.17 4.67 2.83
N GLN A 65 14.62 3.47 2.94
CA GLN A 65 14.66 2.46 1.90
C GLN A 65 13.79 2.86 0.70
N GLU A 66 14.27 2.51 -0.49
CA GLU A 66 13.55 2.68 -1.74
C GLU A 66 12.44 1.63 -1.87
N ILE A 67 11.39 1.99 -2.61
CA ILE A 67 10.26 1.10 -2.88
C ILE A 67 10.55 0.30 -4.14
N ASP A 68 10.36 -1.01 -4.06
CA ASP A 68 10.53 -1.97 -5.16
C ASP A 68 9.26 -2.02 -6.04
N LEU A 69 8.76 -0.85 -6.46
CA LEU A 69 7.63 -0.69 -7.39
C LEU A 69 7.95 0.46 -8.35
N SER A 70 7.14 0.61 -9.41
CA SER A 70 7.28 1.80 -10.25
C SER A 70 6.96 3.08 -9.46
N ASP A 71 7.79 4.13 -9.59
CA ASP A 71 7.62 5.41 -8.89
C ASP A 71 6.19 5.96 -9.03
N LYS A 72 5.61 5.80 -10.23
CA LYS A 72 4.25 6.25 -10.55
C LYS A 72 3.19 5.44 -9.79
N THR A 73 3.33 4.12 -9.71
CA THR A 73 2.41 3.27 -8.94
C THR A 73 2.55 3.59 -7.45
N ALA A 74 3.78 3.61 -6.95
CA ALA A 74 4.11 3.86 -5.55
C ALA A 74 3.49 5.18 -5.05
N LEU A 75 3.73 6.30 -5.74
CA LEU A 75 3.21 7.61 -5.33
C LEU A 75 1.70 7.76 -5.53
N LYS A 76 1.08 7.02 -6.45
CA LYS A 76 -0.34 7.12 -6.73
C LYS A 76 -1.19 6.26 -5.80
N VAL A 77 -0.73 5.06 -5.47
CA VAL A 77 -1.56 4.00 -4.88
C VAL A 77 -1.24 3.81 -3.40
N MET A 78 0.04 3.71 -3.04
CA MET A 78 0.45 3.37 -1.67
C MET A 78 0.05 4.41 -0.60
N PRO A 79 0.04 5.74 -0.84
CA PRO A 79 -0.35 6.69 0.20
C PRO A 79 -1.77 6.47 0.72
N ALA A 80 -2.72 6.12 -0.14
CA ALA A 80 -4.10 5.86 0.25
C ALA A 80 -4.23 4.55 1.06
N GLY A 81 -3.54 3.49 0.65
CA GLY A 81 -3.49 2.24 1.40
C GLY A 81 -2.84 2.42 2.78
N LEU A 82 -1.80 3.24 2.86
CA LEU A 82 -1.15 3.54 4.14
C LEU A 82 -2.03 4.42 5.04
N ALA A 83 -2.73 5.40 4.46
CA ALA A 83 -3.72 6.21 5.19
C ALA A 83 -4.87 5.36 5.75
N MET A 84 -5.34 4.34 5.00
CA MET A 84 -6.29 3.34 5.49
C MET A 84 -5.76 2.63 6.74
N TYR A 85 -4.52 2.13 6.74
CA TYR A 85 -3.94 1.49 7.93
C TYR A 85 -3.78 2.44 9.11
N PHE A 86 -3.37 3.68 8.86
CA PHE A 86 -3.29 4.68 9.94
C PHE A 86 -4.67 5.01 10.53
N ALA A 87 -5.72 5.11 9.72
CA ALA A 87 -7.09 5.24 10.21
C ALA A 87 -7.54 4.04 11.04
N LEU A 88 -7.13 2.82 10.66
CA LEU A 88 -7.38 1.60 11.43
C LEU A 88 -6.69 1.64 12.81
N ILE A 89 -5.45 2.13 12.87
CA ILE A 89 -4.69 2.30 14.12
C ILE A 89 -5.41 3.25 15.09
N ASP A 90 -6.04 4.29 14.54
CA ASP A 90 -6.83 5.29 15.27
C ASP A 90 -8.25 4.83 15.61
N ARG A 91 -8.67 3.69 15.06
CA ARG A 91 -10.06 3.19 15.13
C ARG A 91 -11.07 4.17 14.54
N ASP A 92 -10.64 4.96 13.55
CA ASP A 92 -11.50 5.85 12.79
C ASP A 92 -12.13 5.07 11.62
N ALA A 93 -13.33 4.54 11.87
CA ALA A 93 -14.04 3.73 10.90
C ALA A 93 -14.46 4.53 9.65
N GLU A 94 -14.72 5.83 9.79
CA GLU A 94 -15.14 6.67 8.66
C GLU A 94 -13.96 6.88 7.70
N MET A 95 -12.80 7.29 8.24
CA MET A 95 -11.58 7.43 7.45
C MET A 95 -11.11 6.10 6.88
N TYR A 96 -11.18 5.02 7.66
CA TYR A 96 -10.84 3.69 7.18
C TYR A 96 -11.69 3.30 5.96
N ASN A 97 -13.02 3.46 6.04
CA ASN A 97 -13.93 3.13 4.95
C ASN A 97 -13.71 4.03 3.72
N HIS A 98 -13.43 5.31 3.95
CA HIS A 98 -13.12 6.24 2.86
C HIS A 98 -11.86 5.83 2.10
N PHE A 99 -10.75 5.60 2.82
CA PHE A 99 -9.48 5.25 2.20
C PHE A 99 -9.45 3.81 1.68
N SER A 100 -10.20 2.88 2.28
CA SER A 100 -10.32 1.51 1.76
C SER A 100 -11.07 1.47 0.43
N SER A 101 -12.20 2.17 0.29
CA SER A 101 -12.89 2.31 -1.00
C SER A 101 -12.00 3.02 -2.03
N LEU A 102 -11.33 4.11 -1.66
CA LEU A 102 -10.41 4.81 -2.56
C LEU A 102 -9.27 3.89 -3.03
N TYR A 103 -8.67 3.13 -2.12
CA TYR A 103 -7.58 2.21 -2.43
C TYR A 103 -8.06 1.05 -3.31
N TYR A 104 -8.98 0.23 -2.81
CA TYR A 104 -9.40 -1.02 -3.45
C TYR A 104 -10.25 -0.83 -4.71
N GLU A 105 -11.15 0.15 -4.72
CA GLU A 105 -12.12 0.29 -5.82
C GLU A 105 -11.62 1.24 -6.92
N LYS A 106 -10.70 2.17 -6.60
CA LYS A 106 -10.27 3.21 -7.56
C LYS A 106 -8.79 3.19 -7.91
N LEU A 107 -7.90 2.98 -6.94
CA LEU A 107 -6.46 3.14 -7.17
C LEU A 107 -5.79 1.83 -7.57
N LEU A 108 -5.99 0.77 -6.79
CA LEU A 108 -5.40 -0.55 -7.02
C LEU A 108 -5.79 -1.12 -8.40
N PRO A 109 -7.03 -0.99 -8.91
CA PRO A 109 -7.37 -1.47 -10.26
C PRO A 109 -6.68 -0.71 -11.41
N THR A 110 -6.08 0.45 -11.13
CA THR A 110 -5.35 1.24 -12.15
C THR A 110 -3.89 0.84 -12.30
N VAL A 111 -3.42 -0.02 -11.41
CA VAL A 111 -2.14 -0.70 -11.47
C VAL A 111 -2.20 -1.63 -12.68
N LYS A 112 -1.37 -1.40 -13.70
CA LYS A 112 -1.46 -2.15 -14.96
C LYS A 112 -1.10 -3.62 -14.70
N THR A 113 -2.01 -4.51 -15.07
CA THR A 113 -1.72 -5.94 -15.17
C THR A 113 -0.77 -6.18 -16.33
N GLY A 114 0.49 -6.53 -16.05
CA GLY A 114 1.26 -7.33 -17.00
C GLY A 114 0.57 -8.68 -17.10
N GLU A 115 -0.02 -9.00 -18.25
CA GLU A 115 -0.71 -10.25 -18.62
C GLU A 115 -0.76 -11.36 -17.55
N VAL A 116 -1.94 -11.55 -16.94
CA VAL A 116 -2.20 -12.73 -16.09
C VAL A 116 -2.27 -13.96 -17.00
N ASN A 117 -1.25 -14.80 -16.97
CA ASN A 117 -1.34 -16.14 -17.57
C ASN A 117 -2.10 -17.07 -16.62
N ILE A 118 -3.42 -17.11 -16.79
CA ILE A 118 -4.37 -17.90 -16.00
C ILE A 118 -3.99 -19.40 -15.96
N ARG A 119 -3.13 -19.89 -16.87
CA ARG A 119 -2.67 -21.29 -16.88
C ARG A 119 -1.65 -21.59 -15.78
N GLU A 120 -0.91 -20.61 -15.25
CA GLU A 120 0.07 -20.87 -14.19
C GLU A 120 -0.57 -20.89 -12.79
N CYS A 121 -1.69 -20.20 -12.60
CA CYS A 121 -2.39 -20.15 -11.31
C CYS A 121 -3.10 -21.45 -10.92
N TYR A 122 -3.35 -22.36 -11.87
CA TYR A 122 -4.15 -23.59 -11.66
C TYR A 122 -3.45 -24.87 -12.11
N LEU A 123 -2.14 -24.84 -12.42
CA LEU A 123 -1.38 -26.04 -12.76
C LEU A 123 -0.34 -26.32 -11.68
N SER A 124 -0.78 -27.00 -10.61
CA SER A 124 0.14 -27.77 -9.78
C SER A 124 0.61 -28.98 -10.58
N PRO A 125 1.90 -29.37 -10.54
CA PRO A 125 2.41 -30.59 -11.21
C PRO A 125 1.67 -31.89 -10.83
N ASN A 126 0.77 -31.84 -9.85
CA ASN A 126 -0.02 -32.96 -9.34
C ASN A 126 -1.54 -32.84 -9.60
N ASP A 127 -2.00 -31.96 -10.51
CA ASP A 127 -3.42 -31.84 -10.80
C ASP A 127 -3.94 -33.02 -11.68
N PRO A 128 -4.90 -33.85 -11.20
CA PRO A 128 -5.34 -35.06 -11.89
C PRO A 128 -6.11 -34.84 -13.20
N MET A 129 -6.35 -33.59 -13.63
CA MET A 129 -7.03 -33.28 -14.91
C MET A 129 -6.13 -33.39 -16.16
N MET A 130 -4.85 -33.78 -16.03
CA MET A 130 -4.00 -34.15 -17.17
C MET A 130 -3.91 -35.68 -17.36
N ARG A 131 -5.04 -36.34 -17.60
CA ARG A 131 -5.07 -37.68 -18.21
C ARG A 131 -6.07 -37.73 -19.35
#